data_AF-A0A183DMA4-F1
#
_entry.id   AF-A0A183DMA4-F1
#
_cell.length_a   1.000
_cell.length_b   1.000
_cell.length_c   1.000
_cell.angle_alpha   90.00
_cell.angle_beta   90.00
_cell.angle_gamma   90.00
#
_symmetry.space_group_name_H-M   'P 1'
#
loop_
_entity.id
_entity.type
_entity.pdbx_description
1 polymer ?
#
loop_
_entity_poly.entity_id
_entity_poly.type
_entity_poly.pdbx_seq_one_letter_code
_entity_poly.pdbx_strand_id
1 'polypeptide(L)'
;LLYDEATSSVAKKRIADLSVEAITAVQSRTVFTAEEERLLSTVPSTTCGNDFTPFKEILEKNKEVFHHARTPAVLQQHWLEMRNWDLLQDQKKPSSRVLDYAEIEQNLEWDDDEEDWQHTDIMEMRLYKRIALTDRTWQQWRKANSLFFYR
;
A
#
# COMPACT_ATOMS: atom_id res chain seq x y z
N LEU A 1 27.31 17.66 -1.12
CA LEU A 1 27.60 16.38 -1.81
C LEU A 1 27.33 16.44 -3.31
N LEU A 2 26.11 16.80 -3.75
CA LEU A 2 25.79 16.90 -5.19
C LEU A 2 26.26 18.21 -5.86
N TYR A 3 26.25 19.32 -5.13
CA TYR A 3 26.58 20.66 -5.68
C TYR A 3 28.03 21.11 -5.46
N ASP A 4 28.83 20.29 -4.77
CA ASP A 4 30.26 20.55 -4.60
C ASP A 4 31.04 19.62 -5.53
N GLU A 5 31.68 20.20 -6.54
CA GLU A 5 32.40 19.45 -7.58
C GLU A 5 33.55 18.63 -6.99
N ALA A 6 34.22 19.14 -5.96
CA ALA A 6 35.32 18.44 -5.30
C ALA A 6 34.82 17.16 -4.60
N THR A 7 33.77 17.29 -3.79
CA THR A 7 33.14 16.12 -3.13
C THR A 7 32.49 15.16 -4.13
N SER A 8 31.87 15.66 -5.19
CA SER A 8 31.25 14.86 -6.26
C SER A 8 32.29 14.01 -7.01
N SER A 9 33.44 14.59 -7.36
CA SER A 9 34.54 13.88 -8.02
C SER A 9 35.13 12.77 -7.15
N VAL A 10 35.32 13.03 -5.86
CA VAL A 10 35.81 12.02 -4.90
C VAL A 10 34.80 10.88 -4.75
N ALA A 11 33.50 11.19 -4.64
CA ALA A 11 32.45 10.19 -4.56
C ALA A 11 32.41 9.30 -5.81
N LYS A 12 32.50 9.88 -7.02
CA LYS A 12 32.54 9.14 -8.28
C LYS A 12 33.73 8.17 -8.36
N LYS A 13 34.92 8.62 -7.93
CA LYS A 13 36.12 7.75 -7.86
C LYS A 13 35.92 6.60 -6.88
N ARG A 14 35.38 6.89 -5.69
CA ARG A 14 35.09 5.85 -4.69
C ARG A 14 34.08 4.82 -5.18
N ILE A 15 33.05 5.25 -5.93
CA ILE A 15 32.08 4.35 -6.54
C ILE A 15 32.73 3.46 -7.62
N ALA A 16 33.65 4.02 -8.42
CA ALA A 16 34.40 3.25 -9.41
C ALA A 16 35.37 2.23 -8.78
N ASP A 17 35.91 2.55 -7.60
CA ASP A 17 36.84 1.69 -6.85
C ASP A 17 36.13 0.65 -5.94
N LEU A 18 34.80 0.53 -6.01
CA LEU A 18 34.07 -0.44 -5.18
C LEU A 18 34.47 -1.89 -5.51
N SER A 19 34.58 -2.71 -4.47
CA SER A 19 34.85 -4.13 -4.64
C SER A 19 33.67 -4.86 -5.28
N VAL A 20 33.94 -5.96 -5.99
CA VAL A 20 32.90 -6.82 -6.60
C VAL A 20 31.91 -7.32 -5.54
N GLU A 21 32.39 -7.60 -4.32
CA GLU A 21 31.54 -7.99 -3.19
C GLU A 21 30.58 -6.87 -2.78
N ALA A 22 31.08 -5.63 -2.67
CA ALA A 22 30.25 -4.47 -2.34
C ALA A 22 29.20 -4.19 -3.44
N ILE A 23 29.60 -4.31 -4.71
CA ILE A 23 28.69 -4.18 -5.85
C ILE A 23 27.60 -5.25 -5.79
N THR A 24 27.97 -6.51 -5.55
CA THR A 24 27.03 -7.64 -5.44
C THR A 24 26.08 -7.45 -4.26
N ALA A 25 26.58 -6.98 -3.11
CA ALA A 25 25.76 -6.70 -1.93
C ALA A 25 24.73 -5.60 -2.21
N VAL A 26 25.13 -4.51 -2.87
CA VAL A 26 24.21 -3.44 -3.26
C VAL A 26 23.19 -3.95 -4.28
N GLN A 27 23.65 -4.67 -5.30
CA GLN A 27 22.79 -5.26 -6.32
C GLN A 27 21.79 -6.26 -5.74
N SER A 28 22.16 -7.01 -4.70
CA SER A 28 21.27 -7.94 -4.02
C SER A 28 20.09 -7.24 -3.33
N ARG A 29 20.22 -5.95 -2.99
CA ARG A 29 19.21 -5.12 -2.33
C ARG A 29 18.45 -4.19 -3.29
N THR A 30 18.63 -4.38 -4.59
CA THR A 30 17.84 -3.66 -5.59
C THR A 30 16.36 -4.01 -5.45
N VAL A 31 15.49 -3.10 -5.87
CA VAL A 31 14.03 -3.28 -5.80
C VAL A 31 13.62 -4.59 -6.48
N PHE A 32 12.68 -5.31 -5.87
CA PHE A 32 12.12 -6.53 -6.46
C PHE A 32 11.15 -6.17 -7.59
N THR A 33 11.20 -6.93 -8.67
CA THR A 33 10.24 -6.79 -9.77
C THR A 33 8.90 -7.45 -9.42
N ALA A 34 7.82 -7.01 -10.05
CA ALA A 34 6.49 -7.59 -9.81
C ALA A 34 6.43 -9.10 -10.09
N GLU A 35 7.19 -9.61 -11.05
CA GLU A 35 7.28 -11.05 -11.33
C GLU A 35 8.04 -11.81 -10.24
N GLU A 36 9.16 -11.26 -9.73
CA GLU A 36 9.88 -11.84 -8.60
C GLU A 36 8.97 -11.91 -7.36
N GLU A 37 8.24 -10.84 -7.06
CA GLU A 37 7.29 -10.79 -5.94
C GLU A 37 6.11 -11.74 -6.14
N ARG A 38 5.62 -11.90 -7.38
CA ARG A 38 4.57 -12.88 -7.68
C ARG A 38 5.04 -14.29 -7.35
N LEU A 39 6.26 -14.66 -7.70
CA LEU A 39 6.84 -15.96 -7.34
C LEU A 39 7.01 -16.09 -5.82
N LEU A 40 7.53 -15.06 -5.16
CA LEU A 40 7.75 -15.08 -3.71
C LEU A 40 6.43 -15.14 -2.92
N SER A 41 5.37 -14.53 -3.43
CA SER A 41 4.02 -14.54 -2.84
C SER A 41 3.35 -15.92 -2.81
N THR A 42 3.86 -16.89 -3.57
CA THR A 42 3.37 -18.28 -3.55
C THR A 42 3.87 -19.07 -2.33
N VAL A 43 4.90 -18.58 -1.64
CA VAL A 43 5.41 -19.20 -0.41
C VAL A 43 4.40 -18.95 0.70
N PRO A 44 3.82 -20.00 1.33
CA PRO A 44 2.80 -19.85 2.37
C PRO A 44 3.32 -19.04 3.55
N SER A 45 2.49 -18.16 4.13
CA SER A 45 2.78 -17.39 5.35
C SER A 45 3.13 -18.26 6.56
N THR A 46 2.69 -19.52 6.56
CA THR A 46 2.96 -20.53 7.60
C THR A 46 4.37 -21.09 7.56
N THR A 47 5.14 -20.83 6.50
CA THR A 47 6.53 -21.27 6.40
C THR A 47 7.36 -20.69 7.54
N CYS A 48 8.13 -21.54 8.21
CA CYS A 48 9.02 -21.08 9.28
C CYS A 48 10.04 -20.11 8.70
N GLY A 49 10.08 -18.87 9.20
CA GLY A 49 10.97 -17.82 8.71
C GLY A 49 12.47 -18.09 8.90
N ASN A 50 12.85 -19.21 9.52
CA ASN A 50 14.24 -19.66 9.65
C ASN A 50 14.61 -20.74 8.61
N ASP A 51 13.66 -21.22 7.81
CA ASP A 51 13.91 -22.21 6.77
C ASP A 51 14.32 -21.51 5.46
N PHE A 52 15.48 -21.89 4.93
CA PHE A 52 16.00 -21.40 3.65
C PHE A 52 15.66 -22.32 2.47
N THR A 53 15.19 -23.54 2.74
CA THR A 53 14.89 -24.56 1.74
C THR A 53 13.93 -24.06 0.65
N PRO A 54 12.76 -23.48 0.97
CA PRO A 54 11.83 -23.01 -0.06
C PRO A 54 12.40 -21.87 -0.92
N PHE A 55 13.18 -20.97 -0.31
CA PHE A 55 13.81 -19.86 -1.02
C PHE A 55 14.95 -20.31 -1.93
N LYS A 56 15.73 -21.32 -1.51
CA LYS A 56 16.74 -21.96 -2.37
C LYS A 56 16.10 -22.61 -3.59
N GLU A 57 15.04 -23.40 -3.38
CA GLU A 57 14.35 -24.07 -4.48
C GLU A 57 13.73 -23.09 -5.48
N ILE A 58 13.08 -22.03 -5.00
CA ILE A 58 12.46 -21.02 -5.87
C ILE A 58 13.52 -20.27 -6.67
N LEU A 59 14.64 -19.92 -6.04
CA LEU A 59 15.75 -19.26 -6.70
C LEU A 59 16.38 -20.18 -7.77
N GLU A 60 16.55 -21.47 -7.48
CA GLU A 60 17.12 -22.43 -8.43
C GLU A 60 16.19 -22.74 -9.61
N LYS A 61 14.88 -22.83 -9.37
CA LYS A 61 13.88 -23.10 -10.40
C LYS A 61 13.65 -21.90 -11.33
N ASN A 62 13.85 -20.67 -10.83
CA ASN A 62 13.50 -19.43 -11.55
C ASN A 62 14.68 -18.47 -11.74
N LYS A 63 15.88 -18.99 -12.00
CA LYS A 63 17.12 -18.18 -12.15
C LYS A 63 17.05 -17.09 -13.23
N GLU A 64 16.22 -17.28 -14.26
CA GLU A 64 16.03 -16.32 -15.36
C GLU A 64 15.17 -15.11 -14.94
N VAL A 65 14.33 -15.27 -13.91
CA VAL A 65 13.41 -14.23 -13.43
C VAL A 65 14.05 -13.40 -12.32
N PHE A 66 14.81 -14.06 -11.45
CA PHE A 66 15.48 -13.40 -10.33
C PHE A 66 16.77 -12.71 -10.78
N HIS A 67 17.07 -11.57 -10.16
CA HIS A 67 18.34 -10.89 -10.38
C HIS A 67 19.52 -11.78 -9.95
N HIS A 68 20.58 -11.85 -10.76
CA HIS A 68 21.74 -12.74 -10.54
C HIS A 68 22.45 -12.60 -9.17
N ALA A 69 22.39 -11.40 -8.56
CA ALA A 69 22.95 -11.12 -7.24
C ALA A 69 22.04 -11.51 -6.07
N ARG A 70 20.84 -12.08 -6.31
CA ARG A 70 19.90 -12.48 -5.26
C ARG A 70 20.43 -13.69 -4.51
N THR A 71 20.28 -13.67 -3.20
CA THR A 71 20.60 -14.81 -2.34
C THR A 71 19.34 -15.30 -1.62
N PRO A 72 19.28 -16.57 -1.21
CA PRO A 72 18.14 -17.09 -0.45
C PRO A 72 17.84 -16.29 0.82
N ALA A 73 18.87 -15.71 1.44
CA ALA A 73 18.71 -14.85 2.62
C ALA A 73 17.98 -13.53 2.31
N VAL A 74 18.30 -12.91 1.18
CA VAL A 74 17.62 -11.69 0.76
C VAL A 74 16.17 -11.96 0.36
N LEU A 75 15.90 -13.10 -0.30
CA LEU A 75 14.53 -13.53 -0.60
C LEU A 75 13.73 -13.77 0.68
N GLN A 76 14.32 -14.43 1.67
CA GLN A 76 13.66 -14.65 2.97
C GLN A 76 13.35 -13.33 3.68
N GLN A 77 14.29 -12.38 3.69
CA GLN A 77 14.07 -11.06 4.28
C GLN A 77 12.91 -10.33 3.58
N HIS A 78 12.92 -10.26 2.24
CA HIS A 78 11.85 -9.63 1.47
C HIS A 78 10.50 -10.32 1.71
N TRP A 79 10.49 -11.65 1.79
CA TRP A 79 9.28 -12.40 2.10
C TRP A 79 8.73 -12.10 3.50
N LEU A 80 9.60 -11.93 4.51
CA LEU A 80 9.16 -11.53 5.85
C LEU A 80 8.53 -10.13 5.83
N GLU A 81 9.10 -9.21 5.06
CA GLU A 81 8.52 -7.88 4.83
C GLU A 81 7.15 -8.01 4.15
N MET A 82 7.04 -8.74 3.03
CA MET A 82 5.77 -9.00 2.34
C MET A 82 4.71 -9.62 3.26
N ARG A 83 5.11 -10.56 4.11
CA ARG A 83 4.22 -11.19 5.10
C ARG A 83 3.69 -10.19 6.11
N ASN A 84 4.53 -9.28 6.60
CA ASN A 84 4.11 -8.28 7.58
C ASN A 84 3.09 -7.27 7.00
N TRP A 85 3.10 -7.08 5.68
CA TRP A 85 2.18 -6.21 4.95
C TRP A 85 0.98 -6.95 4.33
N ASP A 86 0.75 -8.22 4.68
CA ASP A 86 -0.32 -9.06 4.12
C ASP A 86 -0.30 -9.18 2.58
N LEU A 87 0.89 -9.18 1.98
CA LEU A 87 1.09 -9.22 0.52
C LEU A 87 1.17 -10.64 -0.06
N LEU A 88 1.20 -11.69 0.79
CA LEU A 88 1.23 -13.08 0.34
C LEU A 88 -0.14 -13.55 -0.17
N GLN A 89 -0.14 -14.55 -1.07
CA GLN A 89 -1.38 -15.01 -1.70
C GLN A 89 -2.38 -15.61 -0.70
N ASP A 90 -1.89 -16.26 0.34
CA ASP A 90 -2.70 -16.85 1.40
C ASP A 90 -3.21 -15.84 2.42
N GLN A 91 -2.56 -14.66 2.53
CA GLN A 91 -3.00 -13.55 3.38
C GLN A 91 -4.06 -12.67 2.71
N LYS A 92 -4.14 -12.70 1.37
CA LYS A 92 -5.21 -12.03 0.62
C LYS A 92 -6.55 -12.67 0.97
N LYS A 93 -7.20 -12.14 2.01
CA LYS A 93 -8.59 -12.47 2.32
C LYS A 93 -9.40 -12.26 1.03
N PRO A 94 -10.25 -13.22 0.62
CA PRO A 94 -11.20 -12.96 -0.43
C PRO A 94 -12.11 -11.84 0.07
N SER A 95 -11.87 -10.62 -0.39
CA SER A 95 -12.81 -9.51 -0.27
C SER A 95 -14.02 -9.86 -1.15
N SER A 96 -14.84 -10.79 -0.66
CA SER A 96 -16.06 -11.26 -1.31
C SER A 96 -17.13 -10.18 -1.36
N ARG A 97 -16.99 -9.13 -0.55
CA ARG A 97 -17.86 -7.96 -0.59
C ARG A 97 -17.13 -6.81 -1.28
N VAL A 98 -17.68 -6.40 -2.42
CA VAL A 98 -17.64 -4.97 -2.76
C VAL A 98 -18.27 -4.28 -1.57
N LEU A 99 -17.45 -3.61 -0.75
CA LEU A 99 -17.99 -2.79 0.32
C LEU A 99 -18.87 -1.74 -0.35
N ASP A 100 -20.15 -1.70 0.05
CA ASP A 100 -21.03 -0.62 -0.38
C ASP A 100 -20.41 0.70 0.11
N TYR A 101 -20.49 1.75 -0.70
CA TYR A 101 -19.92 3.05 -0.34
C TYR A 101 -20.43 3.51 1.03
N ALA A 102 -21.68 3.17 1.38
CA ALA A 102 -22.28 3.46 2.68
C ALA A 102 -21.64 2.72 3.87
N GLU A 103 -21.07 1.54 3.64
CA GLU A 103 -20.40 0.71 4.65
C GLU A 103 -18.96 1.18 4.88
N ILE A 104 -18.28 1.63 3.82
CA ILE A 104 -16.97 2.30 3.90
C ILE A 104 -17.09 3.61 4.68
N GLU A 105 -18.12 4.42 4.41
CA GLU A 105 -18.37 5.68 5.12
C GLU A 105 -18.67 5.49 6.62
N GLN A 106 -19.23 4.35 7.04
CA GLN A 106 -19.49 4.05 8.46
C GLN A 106 -18.26 3.51 9.20
N ASN A 107 -17.42 2.73 8.53
CA ASN A 107 -16.22 2.14 9.13
C ASN A 107 -15.01 3.07 9.10
N LEU A 108 -15.11 4.16 8.35
CA LEU A 108 -14.22 5.32 8.48
C LEU A 108 -14.59 6.09 9.77
N GLU A 109 -14.36 5.47 10.93
CA GLU A 109 -14.11 6.22 12.16
C GLU A 109 -12.70 6.80 12.00
N TRP A 110 -12.65 8.05 11.52
CA TRP A 110 -11.42 8.81 11.50
C TRP A 110 -11.09 9.13 12.96
N ASP A 111 -9.93 8.67 13.44
CA ASP A 111 -9.40 9.09 14.74
C ASP A 111 -9.40 10.62 14.77
N ASP A 112 -10.19 11.19 15.68
CA ASP A 112 -10.48 12.63 15.86
C ASP A 112 -9.23 13.46 16.23
N ASP A 113 -8.04 12.85 16.20
CA ASP A 113 -6.79 13.37 16.76
C ASP A 113 -5.89 14.07 15.72
N GLU A 114 -6.23 14.04 14.42
CA GLU A 114 -5.41 14.68 13.39
C GLU A 114 -6.02 16.01 12.93
N GLU A 115 -5.65 17.04 13.68
CA GLU A 115 -6.04 18.43 13.48
C GLU A 115 -5.52 18.98 12.14
N ASP A 116 -6.41 19.73 11.49
CA ASP A 116 -6.13 20.97 10.76
C ASP A 116 -6.03 20.90 9.21
N TRP A 117 -6.90 21.72 8.58
CA TRP A 117 -6.95 22.18 7.18
C TRP A 117 -7.78 21.43 6.11
N GLN A 118 -8.09 20.13 6.20
CA GLN A 118 -9.01 19.48 5.22
C GLN A 118 -10.40 19.15 5.80
N HIS A 119 -10.58 19.29 7.11
CA HIS A 119 -11.79 18.87 7.81
C HIS A 119 -12.97 19.86 7.66
N THR A 120 -12.68 21.15 7.51
CA THR A 120 -13.70 22.21 7.43
C THR A 120 -14.56 22.07 6.17
N ASP A 121 -13.95 21.84 5.00
CA ASP A 121 -14.69 21.69 3.73
C ASP A 121 -15.59 20.45 3.71
N ILE A 122 -15.12 19.33 4.28
CA ILE A 122 -15.87 18.08 4.30
C ILE A 122 -17.07 18.17 5.28
N MET A 123 -16.87 18.80 6.45
CA MET A 123 -17.95 19.00 7.42
C MET A 123 -18.99 20.02 6.92
N GLU A 124 -18.55 21.12 6.31
CA GLU A 124 -19.45 22.08 5.66
C GLU A 124 -20.27 21.42 4.55
N MET A 125 -19.63 20.61 3.69
CA MET A 125 -20.33 19.89 2.62
C MET A 125 -21.39 18.91 3.18
N ARG A 126 -21.09 18.22 4.29
CA ARG A 126 -22.06 17.35 4.98
C ARG A 126 -23.22 18.14 5.56
N LEU A 127 -22.97 19.33 6.12
CA LEU A 127 -23.99 20.22 6.67
C LEU A 127 -24.92 20.74 5.55
N TYR A 128 -24.36 21.24 4.44
CA TYR A 128 -25.14 21.70 3.28
C TYR A 128 -26.02 20.59 2.69
N LYS A 129 -25.49 19.37 2.59
CA LYS A 129 -26.26 18.21 2.14
C LYS A 129 -27.46 17.92 3.06
N ARG A 130 -27.26 17.96 4.38
CA ARG A 130 -28.36 17.79 5.35
C ARG A 130 -29.40 18.89 5.21
N ILE A 131 -28.98 20.15 5.11
CA ILE A 131 -29.87 21.31 4.93
C ILE A 131 -30.70 21.19 3.64
N ALA A 132 -30.08 20.80 2.51
CA ALA A 132 -30.79 20.65 1.24
C ALA A 132 -31.84 19.53 1.29
N LEU A 133 -31.53 18.42 1.97
CA LEU A 133 -32.47 17.32 2.16
C LEU A 133 -33.64 17.73 3.06
N THR A 134 -33.38 18.45 4.16
CA THR A 134 -34.43 18.91 5.06
C THR A 134 -35.29 20.00 4.44
N ASP A 135 -34.73 20.91 3.64
CA ASP A 135 -35.52 21.88 2.88
C ASP A 135 -36.43 21.15 1.88
N ARG A 136 -35.89 20.18 1.12
CA ARG A 136 -36.69 19.40 0.17
C ARG A 136 -37.85 18.66 0.85
N THR A 137 -37.62 18.03 1.99
CA THR A 137 -38.68 17.34 2.74
C THR A 137 -39.69 18.33 3.32
N TRP A 138 -39.25 19.48 3.79
CA TRP A 138 -40.13 20.55 4.26
C TRP A 138 -41.01 21.13 3.15
N GLN A 139 -40.46 21.36 1.96
CA GLN A 139 -41.23 21.80 0.79
C GLN A 139 -42.25 20.75 0.33
N GLN A 140 -41.91 19.47 0.40
CA GLN A 140 -42.84 18.37 0.11
C GLN A 140 -43.98 18.33 1.13
N TRP A 141 -43.66 18.44 2.42
CA TRP A 141 -44.65 18.53 3.49
C TRP A 141 -45.56 19.75 3.29
N ARG A 142 -44.99 20.92 2.95
CA ARG A 142 -45.76 22.14 2.68
C ARG A 142 -46.70 21.97 1.50
N LYS A 143 -46.28 21.33 0.41
CA LYS A 143 -47.16 21.03 -0.73
C LYS A 143 -48.30 20.09 -0.32
N ALA A 144 -47.98 19.02 0.40
CA ALA A 144 -48.97 18.07 0.91
C ALA A 144 -49.99 18.75 1.84
N ASN A 145 -49.55 19.65 2.73
CA ASN A 145 -50.44 20.37 3.64
C ASN A 145 -51.13 21.60 3.03
N SER A 146 -50.58 22.19 1.96
CA SER A 146 -51.25 23.28 1.23
C SER A 146 -52.52 22.80 0.50
N LEU A 147 -52.61 21.51 0.18
CA LEU A 147 -53.80 20.86 -0.37
C LEU A 147 -54.92 20.67 0.69
N PHE A 148 -54.61 20.80 1.98
CA PHE A 148 -55.59 20.67 3.06
C PHE A 148 -56.25 22.00 3.48
N PHE A 149 -55.68 23.15 3.10
CA PHE A 149 -56.21 24.48 3.49
C PHE A 149 -57.08 25.18 2.41
N TYR A 150 -57.33 24.54 1.26
CA TYR A 150 -58.26 25.01 0.22
C TYR A 150 -59.47 24.09 0.06
N ARG A 151 -60.09 23.69 1.17
CA ARG A 151 -61.38 22.97 1.17
C ARG A 151 -62.34 23.58 2.17
#